data_AF-A0A6G3SH98-F1
#
_entry.id   AF-A0A6G3SH98-F1
#
_cell.length_a   1.000
_cell.length_b   1.000
_cell.length_c   1.000
_cell.angle_alpha   90.00
_cell.angle_beta   90.00
_cell.angle_gamma   90.00
#
_symmetry.space_group_name_H-M   'P 1'
#
loop_
_entity.id
_entity.type
_entity.pdbx_description
1 polymer ?
#
loop_
_entity_poly.entity_id
_entity_poly.type
_entity_poly.pdbx_seq_one_letter_code
_entity_poly.pdbx_strand_id
1 'polypeptide(L)'
;PVRAGRADAAFHGALLRASGNRFFAQLPRVLGQALTARGERVHAGPHHHPVASHTEVAARVREMDPDGAYTAMLELLDLSLRDDP
;
A
#
# COMPACT_ATOMS: atom_id res chain seq x y z
N PRO A 1 -13.68 -4.97 -6.54
CA PRO A 1 -13.57 -4.38 -5.18
C PRO A 1 -12.88 -5.29 -4.14
N VAL A 2 -13.51 -6.38 -3.66
CA VAL A 2 -12.95 -7.23 -2.58
C VAL A 2 -11.57 -7.83 -2.91
N ARG A 3 -11.33 -8.17 -4.18
CA ARG A 3 -10.02 -8.67 -4.63
C ARG A 3 -8.93 -7.58 -4.66
N ALA A 4 -9.30 -6.33 -4.97
CA ALA A 4 -8.37 -5.21 -5.03
C ALA A 4 -7.88 -4.82 -3.63
N GLY A 5 -8.79 -4.66 -2.66
CA GLY A 5 -8.42 -4.37 -1.27
C GLY A 5 -7.57 -5.47 -0.61
N ARG A 6 -7.82 -6.75 -0.94
CA ARG A 6 -6.95 -7.85 -0.49
C ARG A 6 -5.56 -7.80 -1.12
N ALA A 7 -5.45 -7.42 -2.39
CA ALA A 7 -4.16 -7.30 -3.07
C ALA A 7 -3.33 -6.15 -2.49
N ASP A 8 -3.97 -5.00 -2.24
CA ASP A 8 -3.38 -3.83 -1.58
C ASP A 8 -2.84 -4.19 -0.18
N ALA A 9 -3.67 -4.80 0.67
CA ALA A 9 -3.25 -5.24 2.00
C ALA A 9 -2.11 -6.29 1.95
N ALA A 10 -2.13 -7.19 0.96
CA ALA A 10 -1.07 -8.18 0.78
C ALA A 10 0.26 -7.53 0.39
N PHE A 11 0.23 -6.52 -0.49
CA PHE A 11 1.40 -5.76 -0.91
C PHE A 11 2.05 -5.04 0.27
N HIS A 12 1.29 -4.23 1.01
CA HIS A 12 1.81 -3.50 2.17
C HIS A 12 2.32 -4.47 3.25
N GLY A 13 1.61 -5.58 3.48
CA GLY A 13 2.04 -6.62 4.39
C GLY A 13 3.37 -7.27 3.98
N ALA A 14 3.62 -7.43 2.68
CA ALA A 14 4.90 -7.95 2.18
C ALA A 14 6.05 -6.98 2.45
N LEU A 15 5.88 -5.69 2.17
CA LEU A 15 6.89 -4.65 2.46
C LEU A 15 7.25 -4.61 3.96
N LEU A 16 6.25 -4.61 4.83
CA LEU A 16 6.48 -4.57 6.28
C LEU A 16 7.25 -5.80 6.78
N ARG A 17 6.96 -7.00 6.23
CA ARG A 17 7.73 -8.21 6.54
C ARG A 17 9.15 -8.17 5.97
N ALA A 18 9.32 -7.62 4.76
CA ALA A 18 10.61 -7.51 4.10
C ALA A 18 11.57 -6.52 4.80
N SER A 19 11.04 -5.56 5.56
CA SER A 19 11.85 -4.58 6.31
C SER A 19 12.79 -5.19 7.38
N GLY A 20 12.62 -6.46 7.72
CA GLY A 20 13.36 -7.12 8.81
C GLY A 20 12.95 -6.66 10.22
N ASN A 21 12.07 -5.67 10.33
CA ASN A 21 11.57 -5.18 11.62
C ASN A 21 10.40 -6.04 12.12
N ARG A 22 10.63 -6.82 13.17
CA ARG A 22 9.63 -7.73 13.75
C ARG A 22 8.38 -7.02 14.27
N PHE A 23 8.50 -5.77 14.72
CA PHE A 23 7.34 -4.97 15.14
C PHE A 23 6.44 -4.63 13.95
N PHE A 24 7.04 -4.13 12.87
CA PHE A 24 6.30 -3.81 11.63
C PHE A 24 5.63 -5.05 11.02
N ALA A 25 6.26 -6.22 11.10
CA ALA A 25 5.66 -7.47 10.65
C ALA A 25 4.34 -7.85 11.39
N GLN A 26 4.09 -7.31 12.59
CA GLN A 26 2.84 -7.54 13.33
C GLN A 26 1.72 -6.58 12.94
N LEU A 27 2.04 -5.39 12.44
CA LEU A 27 1.06 -4.33 12.16
C LEU A 27 -0.07 -4.75 11.21
N PRO A 28 0.15 -5.54 10.14
CA PRO A 28 -0.95 -5.98 9.28
C PRO A 28 -2.03 -6.79 10.00
N ARG A 29 -1.68 -7.52 11.07
CA ARG A 29 -2.64 -8.29 11.87
C ARG A 29 -3.54 -7.38 12.71
N VAL A 30 -2.98 -6.28 13.20
CA VAL A 30 -3.68 -5.30 14.04
C VAL A 30 -4.53 -4.36 13.20
N LEU A 31 -3.99 -3.90 12.08
CA LEU A 31 -4.61 -2.86 11.24
C LEU A 31 -5.47 -3.42 10.10
N GLY A 32 -5.36 -4.71 9.78
CA GLY A 32 -5.96 -5.30 8.57
C GLY A 32 -7.46 -5.10 8.45
N GLN A 33 -8.21 -5.15 9.55
CA GLN A 33 -9.67 -4.91 9.54
C GLN A 33 -9.99 -3.44 9.22
N ALA A 34 -9.28 -2.49 9.85
CA ALA A 34 -9.47 -1.07 9.60
C ALA A 34 -9.11 -0.69 8.14
N LEU A 35 -8.04 -1.27 7.61
CA LEU A 35 -7.61 -1.07 6.22
C LEU A 35 -8.62 -1.66 5.22
N THR A 36 -9.18 -2.84 5.51
CA THR A 36 -10.22 -3.46 4.66
C THR A 36 -11.47 -2.57 4.61
N ALA A 37 -11.95 -2.11 5.77
CA ALA A 37 -13.11 -1.23 5.85
C ALA A 37 -12.89 0.11 5.14
N ARG A 38 -11.67 0.66 5.19
CA ARG A 38 -11.32 1.85 4.40
C ARG A 38 -11.33 1.54 2.91
N GLY A 39 -10.66 0.48 2.47
CA GLY A 39 -10.57 0.11 1.06
C GLY A 39 -11.93 -0.07 0.40
N GLU A 40 -12.90 -0.67 1.11
CA GLU A 40 -14.28 -0.79 0.63
C GLU A 40 -14.98 0.55 0.41
N ARG A 41 -14.72 1.56 1.27
CA ARG A 41 -15.26 2.91 1.09
C ARG A 41 -14.63 3.64 -0.09
N VAL A 42 -13.29 3.63 -0.19
CA VAL A 42 -12.57 4.32 -1.29
C VAL A 42 -12.99 3.79 -2.65
N HIS A 43 -13.14 2.47 -2.78
CA HIS A 43 -13.50 1.83 -4.04
C HIS A 43 -15.00 1.88 -4.37
N ALA A 44 -15.82 2.53 -3.54
CA ALA A 44 -17.24 2.75 -3.82
C ALA A 44 -17.50 3.94 -4.76
N GLY A 45 -16.51 4.84 -4.93
CA GLY A 45 -16.55 5.97 -5.84
C GLY A 45 -15.51 5.89 -6.97
N PRO A 46 -15.45 6.90 -7.85
CA PRO A 46 -14.34 7.08 -8.79
C PRO A 46 -13.02 7.18 -8.03
N HIS A 47 -12.02 6.41 -8.44
CA HIS A 47 -10.70 6.36 -7.82
C HIS A 47 -9.65 6.08 -8.89
N HIS A 48 -8.40 6.42 -8.61
CA HIS A 48 -7.30 6.11 -9.51
C HIS A 48 -6.95 4.62 -9.42
N HIS A 49 -6.56 4.03 -10.55
CA HIS A 49 -6.08 2.65 -10.55
C HIS A 49 -4.70 2.55 -9.87
N PRO A 50 -4.55 1.80 -8.77
CA PRO A 50 -3.35 1.86 -7.92
C PRO A 50 -2.17 1.03 -8.45
N VAL A 51 -2.35 0.26 -9.53
CA VAL A 51 -1.34 -0.71 -10.00
C VAL A 51 -0.03 -0.02 -10.40
N ALA A 52 -0.09 1.14 -11.05
CA ALA A 52 1.11 1.85 -11.50
C ALA A 52 1.96 2.32 -10.32
N SER A 53 1.35 2.97 -9.32
CA SER A 53 2.06 3.46 -8.13
C SER A 53 2.66 2.33 -7.30
N HIS A 54 1.96 1.20 -7.18
CA HIS A 54 2.49 0.00 -6.52
C HIS A 54 3.68 -0.62 -7.26
N THR A 55 3.60 -0.68 -8.59
CA THR A 55 4.67 -1.22 -9.43
C THR A 55 5.94 -0.39 -9.31
N GLU A 56 5.80 0.94 -9.22
CA GLU A 56 6.91 1.87 -9.03
C GLU A 56 7.65 1.61 -7.71
N VAL A 57 6.92 1.50 -6.60
CA VAL A 57 7.49 1.16 -5.29
C VAL A 57 8.23 -0.18 -5.37
N ALA A 58 7.61 -1.21 -5.95
CA ALA A 58 8.23 -2.53 -6.07
C ALA A 58 9.50 -2.52 -6.92
N ALA A 59 9.53 -1.74 -8.00
CA ALA A 59 10.70 -1.58 -8.86
C ALA A 59 11.87 -0.95 -8.10
N ARG A 60 11.63 0.15 -7.37
CA ARG A 60 12.66 0.84 -6.58
C ARG A 60 13.24 -0.02 -5.46
N VAL A 61 12.38 -0.77 -4.77
CA VAL A 61 12.83 -1.76 -3.76
C VAL A 61 13.71 -2.83 -4.40
N ARG A 62 13.31 -3.36 -5.57
CA ARG A 62 14.09 -4.39 -6.29
C ARG A 62 15.45 -3.87 -6.76
N GLU A 63 15.52 -2.60 -7.13
CA GLU A 63 16.75 -1.92 -7.55
C GLU A 63 17.66 -1.51 -6.38
N MET A 64 17.24 -1.77 -5.14
CA MET A 64 17.91 -1.34 -3.92
C MET A 64 18.10 0.19 -3.86
N ASP A 65 17.11 0.94 -4.36
CA ASP A 65 17.06 2.39 -4.31
C ASP A 65 16.15 2.84 -3.14
N PRO A 66 16.71 3.13 -1.95
CA PRO A 66 15.91 3.48 -0.78
C PRO A 66 15.21 4.83 -0.92
N ASP A 67 15.88 5.83 -1.52
CA ASP A 67 15.35 7.18 -1.66
C ASP A 67 14.21 7.21 -2.70
N GLY A 68 14.40 6.48 -3.80
CA GLY A 68 13.36 6.31 -4.80
C GLY A 68 12.17 5.49 -4.29
N ALA A 69 12.40 4.45 -3.49
CA ALA A 69 11.33 3.68 -2.86
C ALA A 69 10.53 4.52 -1.86
N TYR A 70 11.22 5.35 -1.08
CA TYR A 70 10.58 6.29 -0.16
C TYR A 70 9.72 7.31 -0.90
N THR A 71 10.26 7.94 -1.95
CA THR A 71 9.55 8.93 -2.78
C THR A 71 8.32 8.31 -3.43
N ALA A 72 8.45 7.15 -4.06
CA ALA A 72 7.34 6.44 -4.70
C ALA A 72 6.24 6.07 -3.69
N MET A 73 6.61 5.72 -2.45
CA MET A 73 5.63 5.45 -1.40
C MET A 73 4.87 6.73 -1.00
N LEU A 74 5.54 7.87 -0.89
CA LEU A 74 4.87 9.15 -0.61
C LEU A 74 3.90 9.54 -1.72
N GLU A 75 4.27 9.35 -2.98
CA GLU A 75 3.38 9.60 -4.12
C GLU A 75 2.15 8.68 -4.11
N LEU A 76 2.34 7.40 -3.77
CA LEU A 76 1.23 6.45 -3.59
C LEU A 76 0.28 6.91 -2.47
N LEU A 77 0.82 7.35 -1.34
CA LEU A 77 0.01 7.85 -0.22
C LEU A 77 -0.74 9.12 -0.58
N ASP A 78 -0.11 10.06 -1.30
CA ASP A 78 -0.75 11.27 -1.80
C ASP A 78 -1.92 10.94 -2.74
N LEU A 79 -1.73 9.98 -3.66
CA LEU A 79 -2.81 9.47 -4.50
C LEU A 79 -3.97 8.92 -3.68
N SER A 80 -3.67 8.14 -2.64
CA SER A 80 -4.69 7.56 -1.76
C SER A 80 -5.47 8.61 -0.96
N LEU A 81 -4.84 9.73 -0.58
CA LEU A 81 -5.51 10.85 0.08
C LEU A 81 -6.44 11.60 -0.86
N ARG A 82 -6.08 11.73 -2.14
CA ARG A 82 -6.95 12.37 -3.14
C ARG A 82 -8.21 11.54 -3.44
N ASP A 83 -8.10 10.22 -3.38
CA ASP A 83 -9.21 9.29 -3.62
C ASP A 83 -10.17 9.15 -2.42
N ASP A 84 -9.75 9.56 -1.21
CA ASP A 84 -10.53 9.48 0.05
C ASP A 84 -10.06 10.58 1.02
N PRO A 85 -10.49 11.85 0.80
CA PRO A 85 -10.05 13.02 1.56
C PRO A 85 -10.63 13.11 2.98
#